data_AF-A0AAD7PUR3-F1
#
_entry.id   AF-A0AAD7PUR3-F1
#
_cell.length_a   1.000
_cell.length_b   1.000
_cell.length_c   1.000
_cell.angle_alpha   90.00
_cell.angle_beta   90.00
_cell.angle_gamma   90.00
#
_symmetry.space_group_name_H-M   'P 1'
#
loop_
_entity.id
_entity.type
_entity.pdbx_description
1 polymer ?
#
loop_
_entity_poly.entity_id
_entity_poly.type
_entity_poly.pdbx_seq_one_letter_code
_entity_poly.pdbx_strand_id
1 'polypeptide(L)'
;MRLSELSDQTGETLSSRQIFILSGQSNMAGRGGVTRERHWDGVVPSECHPDPFILRLDANLQWEPARDPLHADIDTKKACGVGPGMPFANAVRKRVEGVLGLVPCAVGGTAIKEWARGEHLYENMVKRARESVKGNGESEIKALLWYQGESDTLTQHDAEAYQVNMERLIHNVREDLNLPSLPIIQVAIVSGDEKYLEKVREAQKGISLPNVFCVDAKGLSLKEDNLHLTPEAQVQLGLFYQ
;
A
#
# COMPACT_ATOMS: atom_id res chain seq x y z
N MET A 1 13.21 -43.79 39.41
CA MET A 1 13.70 -43.54 38.04
C MET A 1 12.76 -42.51 37.41
N ARG A 2 13.29 -41.33 37.04
CA ARG A 2 12.54 -40.21 36.45
C ARG A 2 12.14 -40.54 35.01
N LEU A 3 10.97 -40.06 34.58
CA LEU A 3 10.64 -39.84 33.17
C LEU A 3 10.27 -38.37 33.01
N SER A 4 11.30 -37.54 33.12
CA SER A 4 11.36 -36.22 32.49
C SER A 4 12.15 -36.43 31.20
N GLU A 5 11.50 -36.29 30.05
CA GLU A 5 12.08 -36.03 28.72
C GLU A 5 11.15 -36.65 27.66
N LEU A 6 10.39 -35.80 26.99
CA LEU A 6 10.14 -35.83 25.55
C LEU A 6 9.52 -34.48 25.18
N SER A 7 10.45 -33.55 24.96
CA SER A 7 10.25 -32.20 24.44
C SER A 7 9.75 -32.23 23.00
N ASP A 8 8.71 -31.43 22.74
CA ASP A 8 8.68 -30.37 21.72
C ASP A 8 9.40 -30.65 20.39
N GLN A 9 8.65 -31.12 19.38
CA GLN A 9 9.08 -31.13 17.97
C GLN A 9 7.90 -30.91 17.01
N THR A 10 7.40 -29.67 16.94
CA THR A 10 6.86 -29.09 15.69
C THR A 10 7.21 -27.60 15.67
N GLY A 11 8.49 -27.28 15.54
CA GLY A 11 8.89 -25.94 15.16
C GLY A 11 8.57 -25.76 13.67
N GLU A 12 7.40 -25.23 13.35
CA GLU A 12 7.22 -24.55 12.08
C GLU A 12 8.28 -23.45 12.04
N THR A 13 9.32 -23.64 11.23
CA THR A 13 10.23 -22.56 10.88
C THR A 13 9.38 -21.48 10.24
N LEU A 14 9.06 -20.42 11.00
CA LEU A 14 8.35 -19.25 10.50
C LEU A 14 9.15 -18.73 9.30
N SER A 15 8.64 -18.97 8.09
CA SER A 15 9.31 -18.55 6.86
C SER A 15 9.54 -17.04 6.88
N SER A 16 10.77 -16.59 6.68
CA SER A 16 11.12 -15.18 6.56
C SER A 16 10.19 -14.47 5.57
N ARG A 17 9.77 -13.24 5.93
CA ARG A 17 8.83 -12.45 5.12
C ARG A 17 9.50 -11.24 4.51
N GLN A 18 9.29 -11.05 3.22
CA GLN A 18 9.58 -9.81 2.51
C GLN A 18 8.33 -8.94 2.50
N ILE A 19 8.34 -7.85 3.27
CA ILE A 19 7.14 -7.10 3.62
C ILE A 19 7.05 -5.80 2.82
N PHE A 20 5.87 -5.53 2.28
CA PHE A 20 5.56 -4.32 1.53
C PHE A 20 4.37 -3.61 2.18
N ILE A 21 4.57 -2.35 2.54
CA ILE A 21 3.50 -1.50 3.10
C ILE A 21 2.72 -0.90 1.93
N LEU A 22 1.40 -1.02 1.94
CA LEU A 22 0.51 -0.47 0.93
C LEU A 22 -0.28 0.69 1.55
N SER A 23 0.04 1.93 1.21
CA SER A 23 -0.56 3.09 1.86
C SER A 23 -0.90 4.23 0.89
N GLY A 24 -1.67 5.20 1.38
CA GLY A 24 -2.20 6.31 0.60
C GLY A 24 -3.73 6.36 0.68
N GLN A 25 -4.40 6.62 -0.45
CA GLN A 25 -5.86 6.77 -0.48
C GLN A 25 -6.58 5.72 -1.34
N SER A 26 -7.77 6.05 -1.85
CA SER A 26 -8.70 5.10 -2.48
C SER A 26 -8.12 4.33 -3.67
N ASN A 27 -7.23 4.92 -4.48
CA ASN A 27 -6.60 4.20 -5.59
C ASN A 27 -5.53 3.20 -5.12
N MET A 28 -4.88 3.37 -3.96
CA MET A 28 -4.12 2.30 -3.31
C MET A 28 -5.04 1.28 -2.63
N ALA A 29 -6.06 1.76 -1.92
CA ALA A 29 -7.00 0.90 -1.19
C ALA A 29 -7.73 -0.08 -2.13
N GLY A 30 -8.01 0.39 -3.34
CA GLY A 30 -8.63 -0.39 -4.41
C GLY A 30 -10.09 -0.01 -4.60
N ARG A 31 -10.45 0.30 -5.83
CA ARG A 31 -11.83 0.65 -6.28
C ARG A 31 -12.18 0.04 -7.63
N GLY A 32 -11.29 -0.75 -8.22
CA GLY A 32 -11.56 -1.48 -9.45
C GLY A 32 -12.75 -2.43 -9.24
N GLY A 33 -13.73 -2.38 -10.14
CA GLY A 33 -14.94 -3.20 -10.06
C GLY A 33 -15.99 -2.72 -9.04
N VAL A 34 -15.72 -1.65 -8.29
CA VAL A 34 -16.73 -1.07 -7.37
C VAL A 34 -17.76 -0.27 -8.17
N THR A 35 -19.03 -0.66 -8.10
CA THR A 35 -20.15 -0.02 -8.79
C THR A 35 -20.63 1.25 -8.08
N ARG A 36 -21.56 1.98 -8.71
CA ARG A 36 -22.15 3.22 -8.15
C ARG A 36 -22.93 2.96 -6.85
N GLU A 37 -23.47 1.75 -6.69
CA GLU A 37 -24.17 1.28 -5.49
C GLU A 37 -23.22 0.93 -4.34
N ARG A 38 -21.91 1.20 -4.49
CA ARG A 38 -20.86 0.87 -3.51
C ARG A 38 -20.78 -0.64 -3.25
N HIS A 39 -20.94 -1.42 -4.31
CA HIS A 39 -20.77 -2.87 -4.30
C HIS A 39 -19.60 -3.24 -5.21
N TRP A 40 -18.75 -4.18 -4.79
CA TRP A 40 -17.71 -4.72 -5.66
C TRP A 40 -18.27 -5.88 -6.49
N ASP A 41 -18.05 -5.86 -7.80
CA ASP A 41 -18.54 -6.88 -8.75
C ASP A 41 -17.95 -8.29 -8.52
N GLY A 42 -16.89 -8.41 -7.71
CA GLY A 42 -16.21 -9.67 -7.42
C GLY A 42 -15.35 -10.19 -8.56
N VAL A 43 -15.14 -9.40 -9.62
CA VAL A 43 -14.29 -9.80 -10.75
C VAL A 43 -12.82 -9.58 -10.37
N VAL A 44 -12.06 -10.67 -10.41
CA VAL A 44 -10.62 -10.68 -10.08
C VAL A 44 -9.83 -10.99 -11.35
N PRO A 45 -9.01 -10.06 -11.86
CA PRO A 45 -8.08 -10.32 -12.96
C PRO A 45 -7.10 -11.45 -12.64
N SER A 46 -6.60 -12.14 -13.66
CA SER A 46 -5.74 -13.32 -13.47
C SER A 46 -4.42 -13.00 -12.75
N GLU A 47 -3.90 -11.80 -12.96
CA GLU A 47 -2.71 -11.23 -12.34
C GLU A 47 -2.92 -10.94 -10.85
N CYS A 48 -4.16 -10.89 -10.39
CA CYS A 48 -4.54 -10.68 -9.00
C CYS A 48 -4.87 -11.99 -8.25
N HIS A 49 -4.77 -13.15 -8.91
CA HIS A 49 -5.09 -14.43 -8.28
C HIS A 49 -4.20 -14.70 -7.06
N PRO A 50 -4.74 -15.33 -6.00
CA PRO A 50 -3.98 -15.61 -4.79
C PRO A 50 -2.88 -16.65 -5.02
N ASP A 51 -1.77 -16.48 -4.30
CA ASP A 51 -0.65 -17.43 -4.22
C ASP A 51 -0.43 -17.80 -2.73
N PRO A 52 -0.20 -19.08 -2.39
CA PRO A 52 -0.01 -19.52 -0.99
C PRO A 52 1.13 -18.81 -0.24
N PHE A 53 2.09 -18.23 -0.95
CA PHE A 53 3.23 -17.50 -0.39
C PHE A 53 3.06 -15.98 -0.43
N ILE A 54 1.86 -15.48 -0.76
CA ILE A 54 1.51 -14.08 -0.64
C ILE A 54 0.49 -13.95 0.49
N LEU A 55 0.90 -13.29 1.57
CA LEU A 55 0.08 -13.06 2.75
C LEU A 55 -0.29 -11.58 2.89
N ARG A 56 -1.38 -11.33 3.60
CA ARG A 56 -1.88 -10.01 3.97
C ARG A 56 -1.95 -9.93 5.50
N LEU A 57 -1.56 -8.80 6.08
CA LEU A 57 -1.79 -8.52 7.49
C LEU A 57 -3.20 -7.92 7.66
N ASP A 58 -4.09 -8.64 8.33
CA ASP A 58 -5.48 -8.22 8.55
C ASP A 58 -5.59 -7.08 9.58
N ALA A 59 -6.81 -6.58 9.82
CA ALA A 59 -7.07 -5.54 10.82
C ALA A 59 -6.76 -5.96 12.27
N ASN A 60 -6.77 -7.27 12.55
CA ASN A 60 -6.44 -7.86 13.86
C ASN A 60 -4.95 -8.20 14.01
N LEU A 61 -4.12 -7.74 13.06
CA LEU A 61 -2.66 -7.97 13.02
C LEU A 61 -2.29 -9.45 12.88
N GLN A 62 -3.14 -10.23 12.21
CA GLN A 62 -2.92 -11.62 11.86
C GLN A 62 -2.57 -11.75 10.38
N TRP A 63 -1.63 -12.63 10.06
CA TRP A 63 -1.30 -12.96 8.68
C TRP A 63 -2.29 -13.97 8.12
N GLU A 64 -2.86 -13.67 6.95
CA GLU A 64 -3.78 -14.54 6.21
C GLU A 64 -3.42 -14.59 4.71
N PRO A 65 -3.88 -15.59 3.94
CA PRO A 65 -3.70 -15.59 2.49
C PRO A 65 -4.24 -14.32 1.84
N ALA A 66 -3.42 -13.63 1.05
CA ALA A 66 -3.82 -12.37 0.44
C ALA A 66 -4.85 -12.57 -0.68
N ARG A 67 -5.93 -11.78 -0.65
CA ARG A 67 -6.99 -11.74 -1.66
C ARG A 67 -7.54 -10.33 -1.78
N ASP A 68 -7.88 -9.91 -2.99
CA ASP A 68 -8.65 -8.68 -3.16
C ASP A 68 -10.07 -8.83 -2.59
N PRO A 69 -10.65 -7.77 -2.01
CA PRO A 69 -10.06 -6.43 -1.82
C PRO A 69 -9.13 -6.38 -0.59
N LEU A 70 -7.85 -6.03 -0.78
CA LEU A 70 -6.84 -6.06 0.28
C LEU A 70 -7.13 -5.11 1.46
N HIS A 71 -7.93 -4.07 1.25
CA HIS A 71 -8.24 -3.05 2.27
C HIS A 71 -9.65 -3.18 2.85
N ALA A 72 -10.38 -4.28 2.62
CA ALA A 72 -11.79 -4.41 3.01
C ALA A 72 -12.05 -4.20 4.53
N ASP A 73 -11.15 -4.65 5.40
CA ASP A 73 -11.19 -4.48 6.86
C ASP A 73 -10.32 -3.29 7.35
N ILE A 74 -9.67 -2.56 6.44
CA ILE A 74 -8.82 -1.41 6.74
C ILE A 74 -9.57 -0.11 6.41
N ASP A 75 -10.01 0.05 5.17
CA ASP A 75 -10.78 1.21 4.66
C ASP A 75 -12.29 0.99 4.86
N THR A 76 -12.68 0.64 6.09
CA THR A 76 -14.00 0.11 6.48
C THR A 76 -15.20 1.02 6.18
N LYS A 77 -14.98 2.31 5.94
CA LYS A 77 -16.04 3.28 5.60
C LYS A 77 -16.40 3.27 4.12
N LYS A 78 -15.69 2.52 3.28
CA LYS A 78 -15.79 2.54 1.82
C LYS A 78 -15.84 1.11 1.29
N ALA A 79 -16.58 0.92 0.19
CA ALA A 79 -16.48 -0.31 -0.56
C ALA A 79 -15.11 -0.38 -1.24
N CYS A 80 -14.40 -1.47 -1.03
CA CYS A 80 -13.12 -1.75 -1.65
C CYS A 80 -13.29 -2.75 -2.79
N GLY A 81 -12.45 -2.62 -3.82
CA GLY A 81 -12.34 -3.57 -4.92
C GLY A 81 -10.87 -3.83 -5.24
N VAL A 82 -10.57 -4.14 -6.49
CA VAL A 82 -9.20 -4.38 -6.94
C VAL A 82 -8.34 -3.13 -6.75
N GLY A 83 -7.18 -3.30 -6.13
CA GLY A 83 -6.09 -2.32 -6.02
C GLY A 83 -4.79 -2.86 -6.66
N PRO A 84 -3.66 -2.15 -6.56
CA PRO A 84 -2.43 -2.55 -7.24
C PRO A 84 -1.62 -3.60 -6.47
N GLY A 85 -2.02 -3.94 -5.23
CA GLY A 85 -1.24 -4.78 -4.32
C GLY A 85 -1.07 -6.23 -4.78
N MET A 86 -2.16 -6.92 -5.18
CA MET A 86 -2.08 -8.29 -5.70
C MET A 86 -1.28 -8.41 -7.01
N PRO A 87 -1.52 -7.56 -8.05
CA PRO A 87 -0.74 -7.65 -9.29
C PRO A 87 0.74 -7.32 -9.08
N PHE A 88 1.06 -6.35 -8.21
CA PHE A 88 2.44 -6.11 -7.76
C PHE A 88 3.05 -7.35 -7.12
N ALA A 89 2.36 -7.92 -6.11
CA ALA A 89 2.86 -9.05 -5.35
C ALA A 89 3.14 -10.27 -6.24
N ASN A 90 2.23 -10.59 -7.16
CA ASN A 90 2.41 -11.68 -8.13
C ASN A 90 3.57 -11.42 -9.11
N ALA A 91 3.76 -10.17 -9.55
CA ALA A 91 4.86 -9.81 -10.45
C ALA A 91 6.24 -9.98 -9.79
N VAL A 92 6.37 -9.58 -8.52
CA VAL A 92 7.65 -9.67 -7.78
C VAL A 92 7.83 -10.99 -7.03
N ARG A 93 6.78 -11.83 -6.90
CA ARG A 93 6.81 -13.14 -6.22
C ARG A 93 7.98 -14.02 -6.65
N LYS A 94 8.31 -14.02 -7.95
CA LYS A 94 9.41 -14.83 -8.51
C LYS A 94 10.81 -14.32 -8.14
N ARG A 95 10.92 -13.08 -7.66
CA ARG A 95 12.17 -12.42 -7.24
C ARG A 95 12.34 -12.40 -5.72
N VAL A 96 11.33 -12.85 -4.99
CA VAL A 96 11.25 -12.87 -3.53
C VAL A 96 11.49 -14.28 -3.02
N GLU A 97 12.52 -14.45 -2.19
CA GLU A 97 12.71 -15.65 -1.39
C GLU A 97 11.77 -15.64 -0.17
N GLY A 98 11.24 -16.79 0.19
CA GLY A 98 10.31 -16.93 1.30
C GLY A 98 8.90 -16.44 0.99
N VAL A 99 8.26 -15.81 1.97
CA VAL A 99 6.87 -15.33 1.90
C VAL A 99 6.85 -13.84 1.60
N LEU A 100 5.98 -13.41 0.69
CA LEU A 100 5.70 -12.00 0.46
C LEU A 100 4.57 -11.56 1.38
N GLY A 101 4.81 -10.54 2.22
CA GLY A 101 3.80 -9.97 3.11
C GLY A 101 3.31 -8.61 2.63
N LEU A 102 2.00 -8.43 2.54
CA LEU A 102 1.35 -7.16 2.25
C LEU A 102 0.75 -6.56 3.52
N VAL A 103 1.06 -5.30 3.80
CA VAL A 103 0.55 -4.56 4.95
C VAL A 103 -0.36 -3.44 4.45
N PRO A 104 -1.67 -3.69 4.26
CA PRO A 104 -2.61 -2.68 3.80
C PRO A 104 -2.86 -1.62 4.87
N CYS A 105 -2.76 -0.35 4.50
CA CYS A 105 -2.89 0.81 5.39
C CYS A 105 -3.70 1.95 4.77
N ALA A 106 -3.96 1.95 3.45
CA ALA A 106 -4.59 3.06 2.76
C ALA A 106 -6.04 3.33 3.20
N VAL A 107 -6.45 4.60 3.18
CA VAL A 107 -7.81 5.04 3.58
C VAL A 107 -8.37 6.04 2.57
N GLY A 108 -9.58 5.80 2.09
CA GLY A 108 -10.14 6.55 0.97
C GLY A 108 -10.58 7.98 1.31
N GLY A 109 -10.15 8.94 0.50
CA GLY A 109 -10.58 10.36 0.58
C GLY A 109 -9.79 11.21 1.56
N THR A 110 -8.58 10.78 1.91
CA THR A 110 -7.70 11.48 2.85
C THR A 110 -6.69 12.35 2.08
N ALA A 111 -6.48 13.57 2.54
CA ALA A 111 -5.38 14.45 2.11
C ALA A 111 -4.09 14.12 2.89
N ILE A 112 -2.92 14.52 2.36
CA ILE A 112 -1.63 14.17 2.97
C ILE A 112 -1.45 14.71 4.39
N LYS A 113 -2.16 15.80 4.73
CA LYS A 113 -2.16 16.34 6.11
C LYS A 113 -2.72 15.38 7.15
N GLU A 114 -3.65 14.50 6.77
CA GLU A 114 -4.19 13.45 7.66
C GLU A 114 -3.18 12.31 7.89
N TRP A 115 -2.06 12.34 7.15
CA TRP A 115 -0.92 11.43 7.25
C TRP A 115 0.29 12.08 7.93
N ALA A 116 0.13 13.26 8.54
CA ALA A 116 1.20 13.85 9.34
C ALA A 116 1.52 12.99 10.57
N ARG A 117 2.78 13.02 11.03
CA ARG A 117 3.19 12.29 12.24
C ARG A 117 2.37 12.75 13.45
N GLY A 118 1.89 11.80 14.25
CA GLY A 118 0.93 12.03 15.32
C GLY A 118 -0.55 11.91 14.91
N GLU A 119 -0.87 11.97 13.61
CA GLU A 119 -2.23 11.73 13.12
C GLU A 119 -2.57 10.24 13.11
N HIS A 120 -3.86 9.94 13.28
CA HIS A 120 -4.33 8.57 13.45
C HIS A 120 -3.90 7.62 12.32
N LEU A 121 -3.97 8.07 11.06
CA LEU A 121 -3.63 7.24 9.90
C LEU A 121 -2.14 6.91 9.84
N TYR A 122 -1.29 7.91 10.11
CA TYR A 122 0.14 7.75 10.17
C TYR A 122 0.53 6.77 11.30
N GLU A 123 0.03 7.01 12.51
CA GLU A 123 0.34 6.16 13.67
C GLU A 123 -0.13 4.72 13.45
N ASN A 124 -1.28 4.53 12.82
CA ASN A 124 -1.77 3.21 12.47
C ASN A 124 -0.89 2.51 11.42
N MET A 125 -0.44 3.23 10.38
CA MET A 125 0.49 2.69 9.38
C MET A 125 1.82 2.25 10.02
N VAL A 126 2.42 3.10 10.85
CA VAL A 126 3.67 2.78 11.56
C VAL A 126 3.47 1.60 12.52
N LYS A 127 2.37 1.57 13.27
CA LYS A 127 2.02 0.44 14.13
C LYS A 127 1.95 -0.86 13.33
N ARG A 128 1.15 -0.89 12.26
CA ARG A 128 0.97 -2.10 11.42
C ARG A 128 2.29 -2.56 10.80
N ALA A 129 3.12 -1.63 10.33
CA ALA A 129 4.45 -1.94 9.83
C ALA A 129 5.34 -2.58 10.92
N ARG A 130 5.36 -2.03 12.15
CA ARG A 130 6.12 -2.62 13.27
C ARG A 130 5.59 -3.99 13.69
N GLU A 131 4.27 -4.20 13.68
CA GLU A 131 3.67 -5.51 14.00
C GLU A 131 4.00 -6.56 12.93
N SER A 132 4.11 -6.15 11.66
CA SER A 132 4.36 -7.06 10.54
C SER A 132 5.69 -7.82 10.63
N VAL A 133 6.69 -7.24 11.29
CA VAL A 133 8.03 -7.83 11.48
C VAL A 133 8.18 -8.58 12.82
N LYS A 134 7.15 -8.59 13.69
CA LYS A 134 7.24 -9.31 14.97
C LYS A 134 7.20 -10.82 14.80
N GLY A 135 7.82 -11.52 15.75
CA GLY A 135 7.75 -12.97 15.87
C GLY A 135 8.61 -13.76 14.89
N ASN A 136 9.21 -13.11 13.90
CA ASN A 136 10.11 -13.75 12.95
C ASN A 136 11.36 -12.89 12.72
N GLY A 137 12.49 -13.29 13.32
CA GLY A 137 13.75 -12.53 13.33
C GLY A 137 14.39 -12.29 11.97
N GLU A 138 13.83 -12.85 10.89
CA GLU A 138 14.30 -12.71 9.52
C GLU A 138 13.33 -11.93 8.61
N SER A 139 12.20 -11.43 9.14
CA SER A 139 11.27 -10.64 8.34
C SER A 139 11.75 -9.20 8.17
N GLU A 140 11.64 -8.65 6.95
CA GLU A 140 12.16 -7.33 6.61
C GLU A 140 11.14 -6.53 5.81
N ILE A 141 11.00 -5.24 6.14
CA ILE A 141 10.21 -4.29 5.34
C ILE A 141 11.05 -3.85 4.16
N LYS A 142 10.62 -4.20 2.95
CA LYS A 142 11.32 -3.96 1.69
C LYS A 142 10.95 -2.67 1.02
N ALA A 143 9.70 -2.22 1.10
CA ALA A 143 9.30 -0.92 0.59
C ALA A 143 7.99 -0.40 1.19
N LEU A 144 7.78 0.91 1.09
CA LEU A 144 6.47 1.54 1.15
C LEU A 144 5.99 1.86 -0.28
N LEU A 145 4.86 1.28 -0.67
CA LEU A 145 4.13 1.68 -1.87
C LEU A 145 3.11 2.75 -1.47
N TRP A 146 3.24 3.94 -2.06
CA TRP A 146 2.44 5.11 -1.74
C TRP A 146 1.66 5.61 -2.95
N TYR A 147 0.33 5.58 -2.89
CA TYR A 147 -0.49 6.22 -3.91
C TYR A 147 -1.55 7.11 -3.27
N GLN A 148 -1.24 8.41 -3.27
CA GLN A 148 -2.09 9.46 -2.73
C GLN A 148 -1.80 10.80 -3.42
N GLY A 149 -2.78 11.70 -3.37
CA GLY A 149 -2.63 13.11 -3.73
C GLY A 149 -3.88 13.71 -4.33
N GLU A 150 -4.87 12.90 -4.72
CA GLU A 150 -6.07 13.38 -5.38
C GLU A 150 -6.87 14.32 -4.47
N SER A 151 -6.89 14.08 -3.15
CA SER A 151 -7.55 14.98 -2.20
C SER A 151 -6.82 16.32 -2.00
N ASP A 152 -5.50 16.35 -2.21
CA ASP A 152 -4.68 17.57 -2.12
C ASP A 152 -4.80 18.46 -3.35
N THR A 153 -5.45 17.97 -4.42
CA THR A 153 -5.79 18.80 -5.58
C THR A 153 -6.98 19.72 -5.32
N LEU A 154 -7.71 19.59 -4.20
CA LEU A 154 -8.94 20.35 -3.98
C LEU A 154 -8.71 21.83 -3.65
N THR A 155 -7.53 22.19 -3.14
CA THR A 155 -7.21 23.57 -2.77
C THR A 155 -5.82 23.96 -3.24
N GLN A 156 -5.62 25.25 -3.53
CA GLN A 156 -4.30 25.78 -3.88
C GLN A 156 -3.28 25.54 -2.77
N HIS A 157 -3.71 25.73 -1.52
CA HIS A 157 -2.86 25.62 -0.35
C HIS A 157 -2.34 24.19 -0.17
N ASP A 158 -3.23 23.20 -0.23
CA ASP A 158 -2.85 21.79 -0.09
C ASP A 158 -1.92 21.36 -1.24
N ALA A 159 -2.24 21.76 -2.49
CA ALA A 159 -1.41 21.45 -3.65
C ALA A 159 0.00 22.09 -3.59
N GLU A 160 0.10 23.34 -3.12
CA GLU A 160 1.39 24.03 -2.93
C GLU A 160 2.21 23.44 -1.77
N ALA A 161 1.56 22.91 -0.74
CA ALA A 161 2.21 22.28 0.39
C ALA A 161 2.62 20.81 0.14
N TYR A 162 2.12 20.19 -0.94
CA TYR A 162 2.22 18.74 -1.15
C TYR A 162 3.66 18.22 -1.11
N GLN A 163 4.60 18.84 -1.82
CA GLN A 163 6.00 18.37 -1.88
C GLN A 163 6.62 18.31 -0.48
N VAL A 164 6.51 19.40 0.28
CA VAL A 164 7.07 19.52 1.64
C VAL A 164 6.41 18.51 2.58
N ASN A 165 5.11 18.26 2.44
CA ASN A 165 4.41 17.28 3.27
C ASN A 165 4.82 15.85 2.93
N MET A 166 5.03 15.54 1.64
CA MET A 166 5.46 14.23 1.18
C MET A 166 6.90 13.91 1.59
N GLU A 167 7.82 14.87 1.45
CA GLU A 167 9.20 14.72 1.95
C GLU A 167 9.22 14.48 3.47
N ARG A 168 8.39 15.23 4.20
CA ARG A 168 8.25 15.06 5.65
C ARG A 168 7.67 13.69 6.03
N LEU A 169 6.65 13.22 5.31
CA LEU A 169 6.11 11.87 5.48
C LEU A 169 7.20 10.81 5.29
N ILE A 170 7.99 10.91 4.22
CA ILE A 170 9.11 9.99 3.94
C ILE A 170 10.13 9.97 5.08
N HIS A 171 10.56 11.15 5.55
CA HIS A 171 11.51 11.26 6.66
C HIS A 171 10.95 10.65 7.94
N ASN A 172 9.71 10.99 8.29
CA ASN A 172 9.05 10.47 9.50
C ASN A 172 8.93 8.94 9.46
N VAL A 173 8.50 8.35 8.34
CA VAL A 173 8.37 6.90 8.19
C VAL A 173 9.73 6.21 8.37
N ARG A 174 10.79 6.74 7.74
CA ARG A 174 12.14 6.20 7.86
C ARG A 174 12.65 6.26 9.30
N GLU A 175 12.41 7.38 9.99
CA GLU A 175 12.81 7.57 11.39
C GLU A 175 12.03 6.63 12.32
N ASP A 176 10.71 6.60 12.23
CA ASP A 176 9.86 5.80 13.13
C ASP A 176 9.98 4.29 12.89
N LEU A 177 10.33 3.86 11.68
CA LEU A 177 10.65 2.45 11.41
C LEU A 177 12.13 2.12 11.63
N ASN A 178 12.97 3.11 11.91
CA ASN A 178 14.44 2.97 11.98
C ASN A 178 15.04 2.32 10.71
N LEU A 179 14.54 2.74 9.54
CA LEU A 179 14.95 2.26 8.22
C LEU A 179 15.37 3.46 7.36
N PRO A 180 16.57 4.04 7.58
CA PRO A 180 16.99 5.29 6.95
C PRO A 180 17.09 5.21 5.41
N SER A 181 17.23 4.00 4.87
CA SER A 181 17.32 3.72 3.44
C SER A 181 16.06 3.05 2.86
N LEU A 182 14.95 2.97 3.61
CA LEU A 182 13.71 2.32 3.15
C LEU A 182 13.31 2.84 1.77
N PRO A 183 13.20 1.95 0.76
CA PRO A 183 12.63 2.31 -0.54
C PRO A 183 11.18 2.80 -0.41
N ILE A 184 10.91 3.96 -0.98
CA ILE A 184 9.55 4.49 -1.11
C ILE A 184 9.24 4.58 -2.59
N ILE A 185 8.18 3.91 -3.04
CA ILE A 185 7.72 3.99 -4.43
C ILE A 185 6.37 4.71 -4.42
N GLN A 186 6.39 5.97 -4.83
CA GLN A 186 5.19 6.80 -4.92
C GLN A 186 4.63 6.82 -6.35
N VAL A 187 3.37 7.22 -6.48
CA VAL A 187 2.67 7.32 -7.76
C VAL A 187 2.33 8.78 -8.07
N ALA A 188 2.74 9.27 -9.24
CA ALA A 188 2.21 10.51 -9.78
C ALA A 188 0.74 10.29 -10.19
N ILE A 189 -0.19 10.99 -9.53
CA ILE A 189 -1.64 10.73 -9.61
C ILE A 189 -2.20 10.94 -11.02
N VAL A 190 -3.15 10.11 -11.45
CA VAL A 190 -3.78 10.23 -12.78
C VAL A 190 -4.97 11.19 -12.82
N SER A 191 -5.61 11.43 -11.67
CA SER A 191 -6.91 12.09 -11.55
C SER A 191 -6.95 12.96 -10.29
N GLY A 192 -7.94 13.85 -10.23
CA GLY A 192 -8.11 14.85 -9.18
C GLY A 192 -8.85 16.07 -9.73
N ASP A 193 -8.94 17.14 -8.95
CA ASP A 193 -9.39 18.45 -9.44
C ASP A 193 -8.35 19.01 -10.43
N GLU A 194 -8.78 19.19 -11.68
CA GLU A 194 -7.93 19.60 -12.80
C GLU A 194 -7.17 20.91 -12.53
N LYS A 195 -7.72 21.79 -11.67
CA LYS A 195 -7.12 23.10 -11.37
C LYS A 195 -5.75 22.99 -10.72
N TYR A 196 -5.54 21.96 -9.91
CA TYR A 196 -4.29 21.77 -9.17
C TYR A 196 -3.65 20.39 -9.36
N LEU A 197 -4.24 19.54 -10.21
CA LEU A 197 -3.74 18.21 -10.56
C LEU A 197 -2.27 18.24 -10.99
N GLU A 198 -1.91 19.05 -12.00
CA GLU A 198 -0.53 19.07 -12.49
C GLU A 198 0.43 19.65 -11.44
N LYS A 199 -0.02 20.54 -10.54
CA LYS A 199 0.81 21.04 -9.42
C LYS A 199 1.19 19.91 -8.45
N VAL A 200 0.23 19.07 -8.08
CA VAL A 200 0.50 17.89 -7.22
C VAL A 200 1.38 16.88 -7.95
N ARG A 201 1.15 16.65 -9.25
CA ARG A 201 1.98 15.73 -10.06
C ARG A 201 3.41 16.22 -10.22
N GLU A 202 3.61 17.50 -10.46
CA GLU A 202 4.93 18.14 -10.50
C GLU A 202 5.66 17.97 -9.17
N ALA A 203 4.97 18.19 -8.04
CA ALA A 203 5.51 17.95 -6.71
C ALA A 203 5.92 16.48 -6.50
N GLN A 204 5.08 15.52 -6.90
CA GLN A 204 5.38 14.08 -6.81
C GLN A 204 6.61 13.68 -7.63
N LYS A 205 6.73 14.22 -8.85
CA LYS A 205 7.88 13.95 -9.74
C LYS A 205 9.14 14.71 -9.34
N GLY A 206 8.99 15.83 -8.64
CA GLY A 206 10.07 16.70 -8.20
C GLY A 206 10.79 16.23 -6.93
N ILE A 207 10.29 15.20 -6.23
CA ILE A 207 10.93 14.69 -5.01
C ILE A 207 12.29 14.09 -5.35
N SER A 208 13.34 14.73 -4.84
CA SER A 208 14.73 14.34 -5.03
C SER A 208 15.35 13.85 -3.72
N LEU A 209 14.83 12.73 -3.22
CA LEU A 209 15.33 12.06 -2.02
C LEU A 209 15.94 10.70 -2.39
N PRO A 210 17.01 10.24 -1.70
CA PRO A 210 17.60 8.93 -1.96
C PRO A 210 16.59 7.81 -1.70
N ASN A 211 16.63 6.75 -2.51
CA ASN A 211 15.73 5.59 -2.45
C ASN A 211 14.23 5.98 -2.50
N VAL A 212 13.90 7.04 -3.22
CA VAL A 212 12.52 7.41 -3.54
C VAL A 212 12.33 7.35 -5.04
N PHE A 213 11.32 6.60 -5.48
CA PHE A 213 11.00 6.39 -6.88
C PHE A 213 9.58 6.86 -7.14
N CYS A 214 9.34 7.42 -8.34
CA CYS A 214 8.03 7.90 -8.73
C CYS A 214 7.60 7.20 -10.03
N VAL A 215 6.54 6.41 -9.98
CA VAL A 215 5.89 5.83 -11.15
C VAL A 215 4.77 6.77 -11.61
N ASP A 216 4.47 6.84 -12.91
CA ASP A 216 3.44 7.75 -13.43
C ASP A 216 2.18 6.98 -13.82
N ALA A 217 1.05 7.29 -13.17
CA ALA A 217 -0.25 6.70 -13.52
C ALA A 217 -0.92 7.41 -14.71
N LYS A 218 -0.33 8.49 -15.26
CA LYS A 218 -0.91 9.22 -16.39
C LYS A 218 -1.17 8.31 -17.59
N GLY A 219 -2.39 8.36 -18.10
CA GLY A 219 -2.84 7.56 -19.24
C GLY A 219 -3.47 6.22 -18.85
N LEU A 220 -3.41 5.82 -17.58
CA LEU A 220 -4.16 4.66 -17.10
C LEU A 220 -5.67 4.94 -17.12
N SER A 221 -6.46 3.92 -17.43
CA SER A 221 -7.91 4.04 -17.58
C SER A 221 -8.60 4.31 -16.24
N LEU A 222 -9.51 5.28 -16.27
CA LEU A 222 -10.38 5.62 -15.15
C LEU A 222 -11.74 4.94 -15.31
N LYS A 223 -12.40 4.70 -14.18
CA LYS A 223 -13.80 4.32 -14.11
C LYS A 223 -14.68 5.49 -14.54
N GLU A 224 -15.99 5.21 -14.64
CA GLU A 224 -17.02 6.21 -14.99
C GLU A 224 -17.08 7.43 -14.05
N ASP A 225 -16.50 7.34 -12.85
CA ASP A 225 -16.42 8.47 -11.91
C ASP A 225 -15.29 9.45 -12.24
N ASN A 226 -14.48 9.17 -13.26
CA ASN A 226 -13.30 9.95 -13.68
C ASN A 226 -12.30 10.20 -12.53
N LEU A 227 -12.30 9.36 -11.50
CA LEU A 227 -11.47 9.54 -10.31
C LEU A 227 -10.68 8.27 -9.97
N HIS A 228 -11.31 7.11 -10.06
CA HIS A 228 -10.69 5.85 -9.65
C HIS A 228 -10.25 5.01 -10.84
N LEU A 229 -9.14 4.30 -10.70
CA LEU A 229 -8.65 3.37 -11.72
C LEU A 229 -9.60 2.17 -11.93
N THR A 230 -9.69 1.68 -13.17
CA THR A 230 -10.37 0.40 -13.48
C THR A 230 -9.57 -0.81 -12.95
N PRO A 231 -10.15 -2.02 -12.85
CA PRO A 231 -9.39 -3.23 -12.51
C PRO A 231 -8.15 -3.43 -13.39
N GLU A 232 -8.26 -3.24 -14.70
CA GLU A 232 -7.17 -3.43 -15.66
C GLU A 232 -6.07 -2.39 -15.45
N ALA A 233 -6.46 -1.14 -15.18
CA ALA A 233 -5.52 -0.08 -14.86
C ALA A 233 -4.79 -0.33 -13.52
N GLN A 234 -5.46 -0.94 -12.53
CA GLN A 234 -4.82 -1.37 -11.28
C GLN A 234 -3.81 -2.50 -11.51
N VAL A 235 -4.10 -3.44 -12.43
CA VAL A 235 -3.13 -4.45 -12.87
C VAL A 235 -1.91 -3.78 -13.51
N GLN A 236 -2.12 -2.87 -14.46
CA GLN A 236 -1.03 -2.13 -15.10
C GLN A 236 -0.17 -1.37 -14.09
N LEU A 237 -0.80 -0.66 -13.14
CA LEU A 237 -0.08 0.05 -12.09
C LEU A 237 0.71 -0.90 -11.18
N GLY A 238 0.14 -2.06 -10.82
CA GLY A 238 0.84 -3.10 -10.07
C GLY A 238 2.16 -3.51 -10.72
N LEU A 239 2.20 -3.58 -12.05
CA LEU A 239 3.38 -3.91 -12.84
C LEU A 239 4.39 -2.76 -12.95
N PHE A 240 4.02 -1.51 -12.63
CA PHE A 240 4.95 -0.37 -12.64
C PHE A 240 5.81 -0.30 -11.38
N TYR A 241 5.40 -0.94 -10.28
CA TYR A 241 6.12 -0.97 -9.00
C TYR A 241 7.36 -1.90 -8.97
N GLN A 242 7.64 -2.64 -10.05
CA GLN A 242 8.65 -3.71 -10.10
C GLN A 242 10.09 -3.26 -10.39
#